data_AF-A0A7W7VDF2-F1
#
_entry.id   AF-A0A7W7VDF2-F1
#
_cell.length_a   1.000
_cell.length_b   1.000
_cell.length_c   1.000
_cell.angle_alpha   90.00
_cell.angle_beta   90.00
_cell.angle_gamma   90.00
#
_symmetry.space_group_name_H-M   'P 1'
#
loop_
_entity.id
_entity.type
_entity.pdbx_description
1 polymer ?
#
loop_
_entity_poly.entity_id
_entity_poly.type
_entity_poly.pdbx_seq_one_letter_code
_entity_poly.pdbx_strand_id
1 'polypeptide(L)'
;MTAPELRRYPSVAAYNAAYPACAMPTDSAARHQLRGYHVAMRGLVDDLMSTSGAMIVDFLPGGPPKPGTPDRVGTVVASPWREGPVLVLAQGVSLWAAWRTVVKRWPTHLSEVRDLLNRDDAHPPR
;
A
#
# COMPACT_ATOMS: atom_id res chain seq x y z
N MET A 1 -20.72 -6.51 -0.29
CA MET A 1 -19.37 -7.07 -0.17
C MET A 1 -18.73 -6.46 1.07
N THR A 2 -18.36 -7.28 2.05
CA THR A 2 -17.68 -6.82 3.27
C THR A 2 -16.30 -6.31 2.88
N ALA A 3 -15.97 -5.05 3.18
CA ALA A 3 -14.61 -4.55 2.97
C ALA A 3 -13.63 -5.47 3.71
N PRO A 4 -12.49 -5.85 3.11
CA PRO A 4 -11.52 -6.71 3.78
C PRO A 4 -11.12 -6.09 5.12
N GLU A 5 -11.02 -6.94 6.14
CA GLU A 5 -10.60 -6.53 7.48
C GLU A 5 -9.24 -5.82 7.42
N LEU A 6 -9.12 -4.70 8.14
CA LEU A 6 -7.87 -3.96 8.23
C LEU A 6 -6.88 -4.80 9.04
N ARG A 7 -5.87 -5.37 8.37
CA ARG A 7 -4.85 -6.18 9.04
C ARG A 7 -3.64 -5.31 9.38
N ARG A 8 -3.23 -5.36 10.65
CA ARG A 8 -2.05 -4.69 11.18
C ARG A 8 -1.00 -5.71 11.60
N TYR A 9 0.23 -5.46 11.21
CA TYR A 9 1.40 -6.22 11.65
C TYR A 9 2.31 -5.29 12.46
N PRO A 10 2.89 -5.76 13.58
CA PRO A 10 3.71 -4.91 14.45
C PRO A 10 5.03 -4.48 13.81
N SER A 11 5.51 -5.20 12.79
CA SER A 11 6.75 -4.91 12.08
C SER A 11 6.74 -5.45 10.65
N VAL A 12 7.71 -5.01 9.84
CA VAL A 12 7.96 -5.54 8.49
C VAL A 12 8.24 -7.04 8.52
N ALA A 13 8.97 -7.54 9.52
CA ALA A 13 9.24 -8.97 9.66
C ALA A 13 7.96 -9.79 9.90
N ALA A 14 7.06 -9.29 10.77
CA ALA A 14 5.77 -9.94 11.01
C ALA A 14 4.86 -9.92 9.77
N TYR A 15 4.89 -8.83 9.01
CA TYR A 15 4.20 -8.76 7.71
C TYR A 15 4.78 -9.77 6.71
N ASN A 16 6.10 -9.81 6.53
CA ASN A 16 6.77 -10.70 5.58
C ASN A 16 6.58 -12.18 5.92
N ALA A 17 6.47 -12.53 7.20
CA ALA A 17 6.13 -13.88 7.63
C ALA A 17 4.72 -14.30 7.17
N ALA A 18 3.78 -13.35 7.13
CA ALA A 18 2.40 -13.58 6.69
C ALA A 18 2.23 -13.48 5.16
N TYR A 19 3.04 -12.68 4.47
CA TYR A 19 2.97 -12.46 3.01
C TYR A 19 4.33 -12.69 2.32
N PRO A 20 4.86 -13.92 2.32
CA PRO A 20 6.18 -14.20 1.74
C PRO A 20 6.25 -13.92 0.23
N ALA A 21 5.13 -14.07 -0.48
CA ALA A 21 5.04 -13.79 -1.93
C ALA A 21 5.01 -12.28 -2.27
N CYS A 22 4.79 -11.41 -1.29
CA CYS A 22 4.71 -9.95 -1.46
C CYS A 22 5.60 -9.24 -0.45
N ALA A 23 6.79 -9.80 -0.19
CA ALA A 23 7.67 -9.30 0.86
C ALA A 23 8.03 -7.82 0.66
N MET A 24 7.89 -7.07 1.75
CA MET A 24 8.35 -5.69 1.87
C MET A 24 9.85 -5.69 2.19
N PRO A 25 10.67 -4.86 1.54
CA PRO A 25 12.08 -4.73 1.89
C PRO A 25 12.27 -4.35 3.37
N THR A 26 13.13 -5.08 4.07
CA THR A 26 13.45 -4.81 5.48
C THR A 26 14.34 -3.58 5.64
N ASP A 27 15.23 -3.34 4.67
CA ASP A 27 16.08 -2.16 4.62
C ASP A 27 15.29 -0.91 4.19
N SER A 28 15.46 0.21 4.91
CA SER A 28 14.73 1.45 4.63
C SER A 28 15.13 2.11 3.31
N ALA A 29 16.40 2.00 2.89
CA ALA A 29 16.83 2.59 1.62
C ALA A 29 16.22 1.82 0.44
N ALA A 30 16.18 0.48 0.52
CA ALA A 30 15.50 -0.36 -0.45
C ALA A 30 13.98 -0.10 -0.50
N ARG A 31 13.34 0.19 0.64
CA ARG A 31 11.93 0.65 0.67
C ARG A 31 11.75 1.98 -0.05
N HIS A 32 12.61 2.96 0.19
CA HIS A 32 12.52 4.27 -0.47
C HIS A 32 12.75 4.20 -1.99
N GLN A 33 13.39 3.14 -2.49
CA GLN A 33 13.54 2.88 -3.92
C GLN A 33 12.27 2.28 -4.55
N LEU A 34 11.32 1.78 -3.75
CA LEU A 34 10.02 1.38 -4.28
C LEU A 34 9.29 2.62 -4.79
N ARG A 35 8.58 2.44 -5.91
CA ARG A 35 7.69 3.46 -6.45
C ARG A 35 6.40 3.51 -5.61
N GLY A 36 6.53 3.96 -4.37
CA GLY A 36 5.41 4.20 -3.46
C GLY A 36 4.64 5.47 -3.79
N TYR A 37 3.53 5.68 -3.08
CA TYR A 37 2.78 6.93 -3.09
C TYR A 37 2.98 7.68 -1.76
N HIS A 38 3.40 8.93 -1.88
CA HIS A 38 3.51 9.88 -0.77
C HIS A 38 3.03 11.24 -1.24
N VAL A 39 2.10 11.85 -0.52
CA VAL A 39 1.55 13.17 -0.85
C VAL A 39 2.64 14.23 -0.68
N ALA A 40 3.11 14.84 -1.78
CA ALA A 40 4.04 15.96 -1.77
C ALA A 40 5.26 15.77 -0.82
N MET A 41 5.80 14.55 -0.74
CA MET A 41 6.88 14.16 0.19
C MET A 41 6.54 14.24 1.70
N ARG A 42 5.30 14.60 2.07
CA ARG A 42 4.84 14.71 3.45
C ARG A 42 4.25 13.42 4.01
N GLY A 43 3.82 12.50 3.15
CA GLY A 43 3.07 11.30 3.54
C GLY A 43 1.59 11.58 3.77
N LEU A 44 0.83 10.54 4.12
CA LEU A 44 -0.61 10.58 4.39
C LEU A 44 -0.88 10.64 5.88
N VAL A 45 -1.99 11.27 6.24
CA VAL A 45 -2.50 11.30 7.62
C VAL A 45 -3.05 9.92 7.97
N ASP A 46 -2.62 9.37 9.10
CA ASP A 46 -3.17 8.14 9.64
C ASP A 46 -4.41 8.40 10.50
N ASP A 47 -5.56 8.31 9.85
CA ASP A 47 -6.89 8.37 10.46
C ASP A 47 -7.48 6.98 10.72
N LEU A 48 -6.77 5.90 10.37
CA LEU A 48 -7.23 4.51 10.57
C LEU A 48 -6.75 3.92 11.88
N MET A 49 -5.52 4.21 12.30
CA MET A 49 -4.94 3.71 13.55
C MET A 49 -4.69 4.82 14.57
N SER A 50 -5.04 6.06 14.23
CA SER A 50 -4.80 7.26 15.05
C SER A 50 -3.33 7.41 15.47
N THR A 51 -2.38 6.95 14.66
CA THR A 51 -0.97 7.26 14.92
C THR A 51 -0.69 8.70 14.48
N SER A 52 0.09 9.44 15.26
CA SER A 52 0.42 10.84 14.94
C SER A 52 1.43 11.00 13.80
N GLY A 53 1.71 9.93 13.04
CA GLY A 53 2.79 9.84 12.07
C GLY A 53 2.31 9.94 10.62
N ALA A 54 3.15 10.53 9.79
CA ALA A 54 2.98 10.48 8.34
C ALA A 54 3.25 9.05 7.81
N MET A 55 2.29 8.54 7.05
CA MET A 55 2.36 7.21 6.45
C MET A 55 2.69 7.29 4.96
N ILE A 56 3.38 6.27 4.46
CA ILE A 56 3.60 6.06 3.02
C ILE A 56 2.82 4.85 2.55
N VAL A 57 2.44 4.84 1.28
CA VAL A 57 1.73 3.71 0.67
C VAL A 57 2.67 3.00 -0.28
N ASP A 58 2.90 1.72 -0.03
CA ASP A 58 3.73 0.85 -0.87
C ASP A 58 2.87 -0.17 -1.61
N PHE A 59 3.24 -0.41 -2.87
CA PHE A 59 2.60 -1.40 -3.74
C PHE A 59 3.54 -2.60 -3.85
N LEU A 60 3.13 -3.77 -3.40
CA LEU A 60 3.98 -4.95 -3.29
C LEU A 60 3.41 -6.11 -4.14
N PRO A 61 4.26 -6.91 -4.80
CA PRO A 61 5.72 -6.86 -4.77
C PRO A 61 6.33 -5.83 -5.75
N GLY A 62 7.40 -5.17 -5.32
CA GLY A 62 8.30 -4.44 -6.22
C GLY A 62 7.73 -3.17 -6.87
N GLY A 63 6.71 -2.56 -6.26
CA GLY A 63 6.10 -1.32 -6.74
C GLY A 63 5.08 -1.53 -7.86
N PRO A 64 4.37 -0.45 -8.23
CA PRO A 64 3.51 -0.42 -9.41
C PRO A 64 4.32 -0.75 -10.67
N PRO A 65 3.76 -1.52 -11.60
CA PRO A 65 4.36 -1.78 -12.91
C PRO A 65 4.73 -0.47 -13.63
N LYS A 66 5.79 -0.49 -14.45
CA LYS A 66 6.12 0.62 -15.35
C LYS A 66 5.19 0.58 -16.59
N PRO A 67 4.98 1.71 -17.29
CA PRO A 67 4.29 1.69 -18.58
C PRO A 67 4.91 0.66 -19.52
N GLY A 68 4.07 -0.18 -20.13
CA GLY A 68 4.52 -1.26 -21.04
C GLY A 68 4.96 -2.56 -20.35
N THR A 69 4.97 -2.62 -19.01
CA THR A 69 5.16 -3.89 -18.30
C THR A 69 3.82 -4.55 -17.99
N PRO A 70 3.73 -5.90 -18.01
CA PRO A 70 2.53 -6.61 -17.60
C PRO A 70 2.09 -6.21 -16.19
N ASP A 71 0.78 -6.12 -16.01
CA ASP A 71 0.22 -5.88 -14.69
C ASP A 71 0.49 -7.07 -13.76
N ARG A 72 0.50 -6.79 -12.46
CA ARG A 72 0.72 -7.78 -11.42
C ARG A 72 -0.34 -7.61 -10.35
N VAL A 73 -0.82 -8.74 -9.85
CA VAL A 73 -1.69 -8.78 -8.67
C VAL A 73 -0.81 -8.75 -7.42
N GLY A 74 -1.20 -7.95 -6.43
CA GLY A 74 -0.40 -7.77 -5.24
C GLY A 74 -1.15 -7.23 -4.04
N THR A 75 -0.38 -6.71 -3.09
CA THR A 75 -0.85 -6.13 -1.83
C THR A 75 -0.44 -4.67 -1.75
N VAL A 76 -1.35 -3.82 -1.31
CA VAL A 76 -1.06 -2.41 -1.02
C VAL A 76 -1.03 -2.23 0.48
N VAL A 77 0.07 -1.68 0.98
CA VAL A 77 0.30 -1.49 2.42
C VAL A 77 0.58 -0.04 2.75
N ALA A 78 0.29 0.35 4.00
CA ALA A 78 0.78 1.58 4.58
C ALA A 78 1.81 1.29 5.67
N SER A 79 2.88 2.07 5.71
CA SER A 79 3.87 2.04 6.79
C SER A 79 4.40 3.43 7.10
N PRO A 80 4.99 3.68 8.27
CA PRO A 80 5.77 4.90 8.50
C PRO A 80 7.02 4.94 7.61
N TRP A 81 7.61 6.13 7.45
CA TRP A 81 8.95 6.28 6.83
C TRP A 81 10.05 5.56 7.60
N ARG A 82 9.93 5.53 8.93
CA ARG A 82 10.83 4.80 9.83
C ARG A 82 10.26 3.41 10.13
N GLU A 83 10.95 2.67 10.99
CA GLU A 83 10.42 1.41 11.51
C GLU A 83 9.07 1.62 12.22
N GLY A 84 8.16 0.67 12.05
CA GLY A 84 6.84 0.73 12.64
C GLY A 84 5.89 -0.32 12.09
N PRO A 85 4.60 -0.23 12.48
CA PRO A 85 3.59 -1.19 12.06
C PRO A 85 3.32 -1.09 10.56
N VAL A 86 3.01 -2.23 9.94
CA VAL A 86 2.56 -2.33 8.55
C VAL A 86 1.06 -2.58 8.54
N LEU A 87 0.32 -1.76 7.79
CA LEU A 87 -1.12 -1.87 7.61
C LEU A 87 -1.41 -2.37 6.20
N VAL A 88 -2.23 -3.39 6.07
CA VAL A 88 -2.72 -3.85 4.77
C VAL A 88 -3.95 -3.03 4.39
N LEU A 89 -3.86 -2.26 3.30
CA LEU A 89 -4.96 -1.46 2.78
C LEU A 89 -5.84 -2.24 1.80
N ALA A 90 -5.21 -3.07 0.95
CA ALA A 90 -5.89 -3.95 0.00
C ALA A 90 -5.02 -5.13 -0.41
N GLN A 91 -5.64 -6.23 -0.84
CA GLN A 91 -5.00 -7.48 -1.27
C GLN A 91 -5.64 -7.99 -2.55
N GLY A 92 -4.87 -8.70 -3.37
CA GLY A 92 -5.41 -9.30 -4.59
C GLY A 92 -5.80 -8.25 -5.63
N VAL A 93 -5.18 -7.07 -5.59
CA VAL A 93 -5.48 -5.95 -6.49
C VAL A 93 -4.47 -5.86 -7.63
N SER A 94 -4.94 -5.40 -8.79
CA SER A 94 -4.09 -4.92 -9.88
C SER A 94 -3.22 -3.77 -9.36
N LEU A 95 -1.90 -3.97 -9.31
CA LEU A 95 -0.99 -2.95 -8.83
C LEU A 95 -0.98 -1.72 -9.75
N TRP A 96 -1.18 -1.91 -11.05
CA TRP A 96 -1.30 -0.80 -12.00
C TRP A 96 -2.59 0.00 -11.78
N ALA A 97 -3.75 -0.66 -11.69
CA ALA A 97 -5.03 0.01 -11.47
C ALA A 97 -5.06 0.70 -10.10
N ALA A 98 -4.62 0.01 -9.05
CA ALA A 98 -4.49 0.57 -7.71
C ALA A 98 -3.64 1.85 -7.71
N TRP A 99 -2.45 1.79 -8.31
CA TRP A 99 -1.56 2.96 -8.40
C TRP A 99 -2.19 4.11 -9.18
N ARG A 100 -2.79 3.83 -10.34
CA ARG A 100 -3.46 4.84 -11.15
C ARG A 100 -4.60 5.52 -10.40
N THR A 101 -5.42 4.75 -9.69
CA THR A 101 -6.54 5.28 -8.93
C THR A 101 -6.06 6.20 -7.80
N VAL A 102 -5.06 5.76 -7.03
CA VAL A 102 -4.48 6.57 -5.94
C VAL A 102 -3.86 7.85 -6.48
N VAL A 103 -3.00 7.78 -7.51
CA VAL A 103 -2.34 8.96 -8.06
C VAL A 103 -3.32 9.93 -8.73
N LYS A 104 -4.35 9.42 -9.41
CA LYS A 104 -5.38 10.27 -10.06
C LYS A 104 -6.23 11.03 -9.04
N ARG A 105 -6.50 10.42 -7.88
CA ARG A 105 -7.38 10.99 -6.85
C ARG A 105 -6.64 11.81 -5.81
N TRP A 106 -5.34 11.58 -5.67
CA TRP A 106 -4.45 12.31 -4.76
C TRP A 106 -4.98 12.36 -3.30
N PRO A 107 -5.22 11.20 -2.66
CA PRO A 107 -5.77 11.17 -1.31
C PRO A 107 -4.75 11.67 -0.28
N THR A 108 -5.23 12.33 0.76
CA THR A 108 -4.38 12.84 1.86
C THR A 108 -4.51 12.04 3.16
N HIS A 109 -5.52 11.16 3.25
CA HIS A 109 -5.78 10.29 4.39
C HIS A 109 -5.66 8.80 4.02
N LEU A 110 -5.31 7.94 4.98
CA LEU A 110 -5.25 6.50 4.76
C LEU A 110 -6.62 5.88 4.51
N SER A 111 -7.68 6.37 5.16
CA SER A 111 -9.05 5.92 4.91
C SER A 111 -9.46 6.13 3.44
N GLU A 112 -9.12 7.29 2.86
CA GLU A 112 -9.40 7.60 1.45
C GLU A 112 -8.68 6.63 0.51
N VAL A 113 -7.41 6.31 0.78
CA VAL A 113 -6.68 5.30 0.00
C VAL A 113 -7.38 3.95 0.10
N ARG A 114 -7.73 3.51 1.31
CA ARG A 114 -8.41 2.23 1.53
C ARG A 114 -9.74 2.18 0.78
N ASP A 115 -10.55 3.23 0.83
CA ASP A 115 -11.83 3.30 0.13
C ASP A 115 -11.65 3.25 -1.39
N LEU A 116 -10.64 3.93 -1.92
CA LEU A 116 -10.33 3.90 -3.35
C LEU A 116 -9.90 2.51 -3.84
N LEU A 117 -9.13 1.78 -3.03
CA LEU A 117 -8.63 0.45 -3.38
C LEU A 117 -9.70 -0.64 -3.26
N ASN A 118 -10.71 -0.43 -2.41
CA ASN A 118 -11.80 -1.40 -2.22
C ASN A 118 -12.99 -1.17 -3.16
N ARG A 119 -12.95 -0.14 -4.00
CA ARG A 119 -13.87 0.00 -5.13
C ARG A 119 -13.44 -0.95 -6.25
N ASP A 120 -14.41 -1.54 -6.95
CA ASP A 120 -14.24 -2.64 -7.92
C ASP A 120 -13.18 -2.37 -9.01
N ASP A 121 -12.84 -1.11 -9.28
CA ASP A 121 -11.86 -0.69 -10.28
C ASP A 121 -10.42 -1.22 -10.05
N ALA A 122 -10.06 -1.61 -8.83
CA ALA A 122 -8.72 -2.09 -8.50
C ALA A 122 -8.58 -3.62 -8.52
N HIS A 123 -9.69 -4.37 -8.57
CA HIS A 123 -9.65 -5.82 -8.57
C HIS A 123 -9.63 -6.35 -10.02
N PRO A 124 -8.80 -7.35 -10.34
CA PRO A 124 -8.91 -8.03 -11.62
C PRO A 124 -10.31 -8.64 -11.76
N PRO A 125 -10.89 -8.70 -12.98
CA PRO A 125 -12.14 -9.43 -13.20
C PRO A 125 -11.98 -10.87 -12.72
N ARG A 126 -12.95 -11.36 -11.94
CA ARG A 126 -12.99 -12.73 -11.41
C ARG A 126 -13.14 -13.77 -12.50
#